data_AF-A0A2W5R4T1-F1
#
_entry.id   AF-A0A2W5R4T1-F1
#
_cell.length_a   1.000
_cell.length_b   1.000
_cell.length_c   1.000
_cell.angle_alpha   90.00
_cell.angle_beta   90.00
_cell.angle_gamma   90.00
#
_symmetry.space_group_name_H-M   'P 1'
#
loop_
_entity.id
_entity.type
_entity.pdbx_description
1 polymer ?
#
loop_
_entity_poly.entity_id
_entity_poly.type
_entity_poly.pdbx_seq_one_letter_code
_entity_poly.pdbx_strand_id
1 'polypeptide(L)'
;MNKLVLAAAFALVPLAAMADKIDLSTTTCGQFLASDKTEMMLTLAWLDAYYKDVDAPPVIDTEKFVSNAEKLGAYCAANPSIGLITATDELFGD
;
A
#
# COMPACT_ATOMS: atom_id res chain seq x y z
N MET A 1 -20.16 53.61 7.46
CA MET A 1 -20.67 52.67 6.42
C MET A 1 -19.45 52.18 5.64
N ASN A 2 -19.17 50.92 5.38
CA ASN A 2 -19.63 49.63 5.85
C ASN A 2 -18.44 48.69 5.60
N LYS A 3 -18.30 47.66 6.41
CA LYS A 3 -17.09 46.87 6.65
C LYS A 3 -16.52 46.22 5.38
N LEU A 4 -15.20 46.38 5.14
CA LEU A 4 -14.43 45.54 4.23
C LEU A 4 -14.48 44.10 4.74
N VAL A 5 -15.23 43.25 4.04
CA VAL A 5 -15.31 41.82 4.31
C VAL A 5 -14.07 41.18 3.70
N LEU A 6 -13.11 40.77 4.54
CA LEU A 6 -12.06 39.82 4.15
C LEU A 6 -12.74 38.48 3.87
N ALA A 7 -12.86 38.10 2.60
CA ALA A 7 -13.19 36.75 2.22
C ALA A 7 -11.96 35.87 2.48
N ALA A 8 -11.95 35.17 3.62
CA ALA A 8 -11.00 34.09 3.88
C ALA A 8 -11.32 32.94 2.90
N ALA A 9 -10.50 32.79 1.85
CA ALA A 9 -10.52 31.61 1.01
C ALA A 9 -10.05 30.42 1.86
N PHE A 10 -11.01 29.67 2.41
CA PHE A 10 -10.74 28.34 2.95
C PHE A 10 -10.25 27.49 1.77
N ALA A 11 -8.94 27.25 1.72
CA ALA A 11 -8.39 26.22 0.84
C ALA A 11 -9.02 24.89 1.27
N LEU A 12 -9.93 24.38 0.44
CA LEU A 12 -10.41 23.01 0.53
C LEU A 12 -9.20 22.12 0.32
N VAL A 13 -8.60 21.64 1.41
CA VAL A 13 -7.62 20.56 1.34
C VAL A 13 -8.39 19.34 0.85
N PRO A 14 -8.08 18.78 -0.33
CA PRO A 14 -8.70 17.54 -0.73
C PRO A 14 -8.26 16.49 0.29
N LEU A 15 -9.20 15.99 1.08
CA LEU A 15 -9.02 14.69 1.72
C LEU A 15 -8.79 13.72 0.57
N ALA A 16 -7.58 13.15 0.50
CA ALA A 16 -7.30 12.06 -0.41
C ALA A 16 -8.35 10.98 -0.12
N ALA A 17 -9.32 10.86 -1.03
CA ALA A 17 -10.30 9.80 -0.96
C ALA A 17 -9.51 8.51 -1.19
N MET A 18 -9.49 7.63 -0.17
CA MET A 18 -9.07 6.25 -0.37
C MET A 18 -9.90 5.74 -1.55
N ALA A 19 -9.25 5.25 -2.61
CA ALA A 19 -9.97 4.69 -3.73
C ALA A 19 -10.93 3.61 -3.20
N ASP A 20 -12.17 3.55 -3.71
CA ASP A 20 -13.19 2.58 -3.23
C ASP A 20 -12.70 1.12 -3.33
N LYS A 21 -11.65 0.87 -4.15
CA LYS A 21 -10.96 -0.41 -4.30
C LYS A 21 -9.47 -0.20 -4.53
N ILE A 22 -8.65 -1.04 -3.90
CA ILE A 22 -7.22 -1.19 -4.21
C ILE A 22 -7.08 -2.45 -5.06
N ASP A 23 -6.85 -2.29 -6.37
CA ASP A 23 -6.73 -3.42 -7.32
C ASP A 23 -5.27 -3.82 -7.53
N LEU A 24 -4.79 -4.71 -6.66
CA LEU A 24 -3.41 -5.18 -6.67
C LEU A 24 -3.02 -5.94 -7.94
N SER A 25 -4.00 -6.44 -8.73
CA SER A 25 -3.72 -7.12 -10.00
C SER A 25 -3.15 -6.18 -11.07
N THR A 26 -3.34 -4.87 -10.88
CA THR A 26 -2.84 -3.83 -11.81
C THR A 26 -1.80 -2.90 -11.16
N THR A 27 -1.70 -2.90 -9.83
CA THR A 27 -0.71 -2.11 -9.08
C THR A 27 0.71 -2.50 -9.48
N THR A 28 1.53 -1.50 -9.81
CA THR A 28 2.97 -1.70 -10.00
C THR A 28 3.75 -1.49 -8.71
N CYS A 29 4.97 -2.01 -8.66
CA CYS A 29 5.92 -1.76 -7.58
C CYS A 29 6.14 -0.27 -7.30
N GLY A 30 6.24 0.56 -8.35
CA GLY A 30 6.40 2.00 -8.20
C GLY A 30 5.17 2.67 -7.59
N GLN A 31 3.96 2.23 -7.95
CA GLN A 31 2.72 2.71 -7.33
C GLN A 31 2.61 2.30 -5.87
N PHE A 32 2.95 1.06 -5.55
CA PHE A 32 3.01 0.56 -4.17
C PHE A 32 3.96 1.41 -3.30
N LEU A 33 5.18 1.69 -3.77
CA LEU A 33 6.14 2.51 -3.02
C LEU A 33 5.74 3.98 -2.90
N ALA A 34 4.90 4.48 -3.82
CA ALA A 34 4.37 5.83 -3.78
C ALA A 34 3.07 5.96 -2.95
N SER A 35 2.50 4.84 -2.51
CA SER A 35 1.27 4.82 -1.69
C SER A 35 1.50 5.48 -0.32
N ASP A 36 0.43 6.00 0.28
CA ASP A 36 0.53 6.51 1.64
C ASP A 36 0.73 5.35 2.63
N LYS A 37 1.22 5.67 3.83
CA LYS A 37 1.56 4.67 4.84
C LYS A 37 0.39 3.74 5.19
N THR A 38 -0.84 4.25 5.18
CA THR A 38 -2.04 3.45 5.50
C THR A 38 -2.31 2.43 4.41
N GLU A 39 -2.33 2.88 3.15
CA GLU A 39 -2.53 1.99 2.00
C GLU A 39 -1.39 0.97 1.87
N MET A 40 -0.15 1.40 2.07
CA MET A 40 1.02 0.52 2.05
C MET A 40 0.90 -0.59 3.10
N MET A 41 0.54 -0.24 4.34
CA MET A 41 0.37 -1.20 5.42
C MET A 41 -0.82 -2.13 5.19
N LEU A 42 -1.92 -1.62 4.65
CA LEU A 42 -3.09 -2.44 4.30
C LEU A 42 -2.73 -3.44 3.19
N THR A 43 -2.02 -2.99 2.16
CA THR A 43 -1.53 -3.83 1.06
C THR A 43 -0.60 -4.92 1.57
N LEU A 44 0.38 -4.58 2.41
CA LEU A 44 1.29 -5.56 2.99
C LEU A 44 0.56 -6.60 3.84
N ALA A 45 -0.37 -6.17 4.71
CA ALA A 45 -1.16 -7.10 5.53
C ALA A 45 -2.05 -8.00 4.67
N TRP A 46 -2.62 -7.47 3.59
CA TRP A 46 -3.39 -8.26 2.64
C TRP A 46 -2.52 -9.30 1.94
N LEU A 47 -1.34 -8.94 1.47
CA LEU A 47 -0.39 -9.87 0.84
C LEU A 47 0.05 -10.96 1.82
N ASP A 48 0.37 -10.62 3.07
CA ASP A 48 0.72 -11.62 4.10
C ASP A 48 -0.37 -12.67 4.30
N ALA A 49 -1.64 -12.27 4.26
CA ALA A 49 -2.76 -13.20 4.37
C ALA A 49 -3.05 -13.94 3.04
N TYR A 50 -2.91 -13.26 1.90
CA TYR A 50 -3.21 -13.80 0.58
C TYR A 50 -2.32 -14.99 0.20
N TYR A 51 -1.05 -14.97 0.64
CA TYR A 51 -0.07 -16.03 0.40
C TYR A 51 -0.03 -17.10 1.50
N LYS A 52 -0.95 -17.07 2.47
CA LYS A 52 -1.08 -18.16 3.45
C LYS A 52 -2.01 -19.26 2.92
N ASP A 53 -1.82 -20.47 3.44
CA ASP A 53 -2.78 -21.56 3.26
C ASP A 53 -4.16 -21.19 3.82
N VAL A 54 -5.21 -21.73 3.20
CA VAL A 54 -6.61 -21.46 3.55
C VAL A 54 -6.93 -21.84 5.00
N ASP A 55 -6.25 -22.85 5.55
CA ASP A 55 -6.39 -23.35 6.91
C ASP A 55 -5.23 -22.96 7.84
N ALA A 56 -4.41 -21.99 7.43
CA ALA A 56 -3.34 -21.47 8.28
C ALA A 56 -3.89 -21.00 9.64
N PRO A 57 -3.15 -21.20 10.74
CA PRO A 57 -3.54 -20.71 12.05
C PRO A 57 -3.79 -19.18 12.02
N PRO A 58 -4.71 -18.66 12.85
CA PRO A 58 -5.00 -17.22 12.93
C PRO A 58 -3.90 -16.47 13.68
N VAL A 59 -2.67 -16.56 13.18
CA VAL A 59 -1.45 -16.00 13.76
C VAL A 59 -0.79 -15.09 12.72
N ILE A 60 -0.42 -13.90 13.17
CA ILE A 60 0.43 -12.98 12.41
C ILE A 60 1.86 -13.26 12.87
N ASP A 61 2.66 -13.84 11.98
CA ASP A 61 4.11 -13.96 12.16
C ASP A 61 4.75 -12.62 11.80
N THR A 62 5.01 -11.80 12.81
CA THR A 62 5.55 -10.45 12.61
C THR A 62 6.99 -10.47 12.09
N GLU A 63 7.75 -11.54 12.32
CA GLU A 63 9.12 -11.67 11.84
C GLU A 63 9.12 -11.97 10.34
N LYS A 64 8.32 -12.95 9.90
CA LYS A 64 8.10 -13.23 8.47
C LYS A 64 7.51 -12.02 7.75
N PHE A 65 6.54 -11.34 8.34
CA PHE A 65 5.93 -10.12 7.80
C PHE A 65 6.98 -9.03 7.51
N VAL A 66 7.82 -8.70 8.50
CA VAL A 66 8.87 -7.67 8.34
C VAL A 66 9.88 -8.11 7.29
N SER A 67 10.35 -9.36 7.35
CA SER A 67 11.33 -9.87 6.37
C SER A 67 10.81 -9.81 4.94
N ASN A 68 9.55 -10.19 4.73
CA ASN A 68 8.92 -10.16 3.41
C ASN A 68 8.68 -8.72 2.93
N ALA A 69 8.25 -7.83 3.81
CA ALA A 69 8.09 -6.41 3.47
C ALA A 69 9.41 -5.75 3.06
N GLU A 70 10.52 -6.05 3.75
CA GLU A 70 11.85 -5.54 3.39
C GLU A 70 12.33 -6.06 2.03
N LYS A 71 12.19 -7.38 1.77
CA LYS A 71 12.53 -7.99 0.48
C LYS A 71 11.72 -7.37 -0.66
N LEU A 72 10.41 -7.25 -0.47
CA LEU A 72 9.52 -6.66 -1.46
C LEU A 72 9.84 -5.19 -1.72
N GLY A 73 10.07 -4.42 -0.66
CA GLY A 73 10.45 -3.00 -0.78
C GLY A 73 11.74 -2.81 -1.57
N ALA A 74 12.78 -3.61 -1.27
CA ALA A 74 14.04 -3.57 -2.00
C ALA A 74 13.89 -3.96 -3.47
N TYR A 75 13.16 -5.05 -3.75
CA TYR A 75 12.91 -5.50 -5.11
C TYR A 75 12.10 -4.47 -5.91
N CYS A 76 11.03 -3.93 -5.32
CA CYS A 76 10.19 -2.93 -5.98
C CYS A 76 10.94 -1.62 -6.24
N ALA A 77 11.87 -1.23 -5.37
CA ALA A 77 12.69 -0.04 -5.59
C ALA A 77 13.62 -0.22 -6.80
N ALA A 78 14.13 -1.44 -7.02
CA ALA A 78 14.94 -1.78 -8.19
C ALA A 78 14.10 -1.97 -9.46
N ASN A 79 12.83 -2.37 -9.32
CA ASN A 79 11.96 -2.78 -10.43
C ASN A 79 10.59 -2.05 -10.44
N PRO A 80 10.55 -0.71 -10.58
CA PRO A 80 9.34 0.07 -10.36
C PRO A 80 8.19 -0.21 -11.35
N SER A 81 8.48 -0.76 -12.53
CA SER A 81 7.47 -1.07 -13.55
C SER A 81 6.87 -2.48 -13.43
N ILE A 82 7.43 -3.35 -12.58
CA ILE A 82 6.91 -4.71 -12.39
C ILE A 82 5.59 -4.65 -11.63
N GLY A 83 4.66 -5.55 -11.96
CA GLY A 83 3.40 -5.72 -11.23
C GLY A 83 3.64 -6.22 -9.81
N LEU A 84 2.95 -5.64 -8.83
CA LEU A 84 3.14 -5.95 -7.42
C LEU A 84 2.94 -7.43 -7.12
N ILE A 85 1.88 -8.03 -7.67
CA ILE A 85 1.59 -9.46 -7.50
C ILE A 85 2.69 -10.33 -8.13
N THR A 86 3.22 -9.94 -9.28
CA THR A 86 4.35 -10.66 -9.91
C THR A 86 5.59 -10.63 -9.02
N ALA A 87 5.89 -9.48 -8.40
CA ALA A 87 7.01 -9.36 -7.47
C ALA A 87 6.78 -10.23 -6.21
N THR A 88 5.57 -10.26 -5.67
CA THR A 88 5.28 -11.11 -4.50
C THR A 88 5.28 -12.60 -4.84
N ASP A 89 4.78 -13.02 -6.01
CA ASP A 89 4.89 -14.41 -6.47
C ASP A 89 6.34 -14.89 -6.58
N GLU A 90 7.27 -13.99 -6.95
CA GLU A 90 8.70 -14.30 -7.05
C GLU A 90 9.38 -14.39 -5.68
N LEU A 91 8.98 -13.53 -4.74
CA LEU A 91 9.71 -13.32 -3.48
C LEU A 91 9.10 -14.07 -2.30
N PHE A 92 7.78 -14.25 -2.30
CA PHE A 92 7.05 -14.85 -1.20
C PHE A 92 6.93 -16.34 -1.50
N GLY A 93 7.90 -17.09 -0.97
CA GLY A 93 7.86 -18.55 -0.84
C GLY A 93 7.94 -18.95 0.63
N ASP A 94 7.81 -20.24 0.88
CA ASP A 94 8.03 -20.85 2.19
C ASP A 94 9.49 -20.79 2.66
#